data_AF-A0A3S1S5V6-F1
#
_entry.id   AF-A0A3S1S5V6-F1
#
_cell.length_a   1.000
_cell.length_b   1.000
_cell.length_c   1.000
_cell.angle_alpha   90.00
_cell.angle_beta   90.00
_cell.angle_gamma   90.00
#
_symmetry.space_group_name_H-M   'P 1'
#
loop_
_entity.id
_entity.type
_entity.pdbx_description
1 polymer ?
#
loop_
_entity_poly.entity_id
_entity_poly.type
_entity_poly.pdbx_seq_one_letter_code
_entity_poly.pdbx_strand_id
1 'polypeptide(L)'
;FTRRKADAAKQGKLRGIGMSCYIEACGLAPSSAVGSLGAGVGLWESAEVRVNAVGTIEVLTGSHSHGQGHETTFAQLVTQRFGVPIDSVSIVHGDTDKVQMGMGTYGSRSGAVGMSAIVKALDKVEAKAKKIAAHLLEADEGDIVIENGEVKVAGTDKSLPWFQVALASYTAHN
;
A
#
# COMPACT_ATOMS: atom_id res chain seq x y z
N PHE A 1 8.80 38.80 14.09
CA PHE A 1 8.98 39.34 12.71
C PHE A 1 9.58 40.75 12.72
N THR A 2 9.08 41.65 13.57
CA THR A 2 9.43 43.07 13.69
C THR A 2 10.93 43.38 13.70
N ARG A 3 11.72 42.73 14.56
CA ARG A 3 13.18 42.93 14.61
C ARG A 3 13.87 42.68 13.26
N ARG A 4 13.55 41.55 12.62
CA ARG A 4 14.08 41.17 11.29
C ARG A 4 13.61 42.10 10.17
N LYS A 5 12.42 42.71 10.29
CA LYS A 5 11.93 43.72 9.34
C LYS A 5 12.73 45.02 9.49
N ALA A 6 12.99 45.46 10.72
CA ALA A 6 13.80 46.64 10.99
C ALA A 6 15.26 46.48 10.49
N ASP A 7 15.86 45.31 10.69
CA ASP A 7 17.22 45.05 10.21
C ASP A 7 17.30 44.95 8.68
N ALA A 8 16.28 44.38 8.02
CA ALA A 8 16.20 44.38 6.55
C ALA A 8 16.09 45.80 5.97
N ALA A 9 15.33 46.68 6.63
CA ALA A 9 15.21 48.09 6.23
C ALA A 9 16.54 48.84 6.31
N LYS A 10 17.37 48.57 7.34
CA LYS A 10 18.74 49.12 7.44
C LYS A 10 19.65 48.72 6.27
N GLN A 11 19.33 47.63 5.59
CA GLN A 11 20.08 47.12 4.43
C GLN A 11 19.40 47.44 3.08
N GLY A 12 18.41 48.34 3.05
CA GLY A 12 17.69 48.71 1.82
C GLY A 12 16.78 47.62 1.26
N LYS A 13 16.40 46.61 2.07
CA LYS A 13 15.57 45.48 1.65
C LYS A 13 14.15 45.56 2.22
N LEU A 14 13.18 45.13 1.44
CA LEU A 14 11.80 44.92 1.89
C LEU A 14 11.63 43.50 2.45
N ARG A 15 10.77 43.36 3.45
CA ARG A 15 10.48 42.06 4.06
C ARG A 15 8.98 41.85 4.20
N GLY A 16 8.49 40.74 3.63
CA GLY A 16 7.10 40.29 3.71
C GLY A 16 6.91 39.05 4.58
N ILE A 17 5.66 38.79 4.98
CA ILE A 17 5.17 37.49 5.46
C ILE A 17 4.15 37.02 4.43
N GLY A 18 4.37 35.85 3.84
CA GLY A 18 3.34 35.13 3.10
C GLY A 18 2.67 34.12 4.01
N MET A 19 1.35 34.04 3.95
CA MET A 19 0.55 33.01 4.60
C MET A 19 -0.44 32.47 3.56
N SER A 20 -0.59 31.15 3.50
CA SER A 20 -1.57 30.47 2.66
C SER A 20 -2.18 29.32 3.45
N CYS A 21 -3.50 29.20 3.37
CA CYS A 21 -4.27 28.10 3.93
C CYS A 21 -5.17 27.60 2.80
N TYR A 22 -5.08 26.32 2.45
CA TYR A 22 -5.79 25.75 1.32
C TYR A 22 -6.37 24.38 1.67
N ILE A 23 -7.41 24.01 0.93
CA ILE A 23 -7.98 22.66 0.90
C ILE A 23 -7.75 22.14 -0.51
N GLU A 24 -7.19 20.95 -0.63
CA GLU A 24 -6.89 20.31 -1.90
C GLU A 24 -7.84 19.15 -2.16
N ALA A 25 -8.35 19.06 -3.38
CA ALA A 25 -9.03 17.87 -3.87
C ALA A 25 -7.99 16.91 -4.46
N CYS A 26 -7.49 15.98 -3.64
CA CYS A 26 -6.60 14.90 -4.09
C CYS A 26 -7.37 13.59 -4.29
N GLY A 27 -6.74 12.59 -4.94
CA GLY A 27 -7.34 11.27 -5.05
C GLY A 27 -8.46 11.19 -6.07
N LEU A 28 -8.24 11.71 -7.28
CA LEU A 28 -9.23 11.74 -8.37
C LEU A 28 -9.90 10.37 -8.59
N ALA A 29 -11.12 10.27 -8.06
CA ALA A 29 -12.03 9.14 -7.97
C ALA A 29 -13.31 9.67 -7.24
N PRO A 30 -14.42 8.92 -7.16
CA PRO A 30 -14.74 7.64 -7.80
C PRO A 30 -15.22 7.77 -9.26
N SER A 31 -15.26 6.66 -9.98
CA SER A 31 -15.66 6.60 -11.40
C SER A 31 -17.03 7.23 -11.67
N SER A 32 -17.96 7.11 -10.72
CA SER A 32 -19.32 7.67 -10.81
C SER A 32 -19.34 9.21 -10.83
N ALA A 33 -18.32 9.87 -10.28
CA ALA A 33 -18.25 11.33 -10.19
C ALA A 33 -17.36 11.94 -11.27
N VAL A 34 -16.26 11.27 -11.66
CA VAL A 34 -15.25 11.87 -12.54
C VAL A 34 -15.72 12.06 -13.98
N GLY A 35 -16.71 11.28 -14.41
CA GLY A 35 -17.33 11.44 -15.74
C GLY A 35 -18.03 12.79 -15.91
N SER A 36 -18.74 13.28 -14.89
CA SER A 36 -19.37 14.62 -14.93
C SER A 36 -18.34 15.75 -14.85
N LEU A 37 -17.12 15.46 -14.39
CA LEU A 37 -15.98 16.38 -14.38
C LEU A 37 -15.18 16.37 -15.70
N GLY A 38 -15.66 15.64 -16.71
CA GLY A 38 -15.03 15.59 -18.04
C GLY A 38 -13.90 14.57 -18.17
N ALA A 39 -13.69 13.67 -17.20
CA ALA A 39 -12.72 12.60 -17.34
C ALA A 39 -13.19 11.58 -18.41
N GLY A 40 -12.32 11.26 -19.37
CA GLY A 40 -12.59 10.26 -20.40
C GLY A 40 -12.48 8.80 -19.92
N VAL A 41 -12.09 8.58 -18.65
CA VAL A 41 -11.86 7.27 -18.04
C VAL A 41 -12.32 7.27 -16.58
N GLY A 42 -12.53 6.09 -16.01
CA GLY A 42 -13.09 5.94 -14.66
C GLY A 42 -12.15 6.28 -13.50
N LEU A 43 -10.88 6.63 -13.75
CA LEU A 43 -9.87 7.00 -12.74
C LEU A 43 -9.74 5.99 -11.58
N TRP A 44 -9.97 4.70 -11.86
CA TRP A 44 -9.72 3.59 -10.94
C TRP A 44 -8.23 3.23 -10.88
N GLU A 45 -7.83 2.35 -9.98
CA GLU A 45 -6.46 1.82 -9.94
C GLU A 45 -6.46 0.31 -9.71
N SER A 46 -5.38 -0.35 -10.09
CA SER A 46 -5.20 -1.80 -9.94
C SER A 46 -4.01 -2.15 -9.04
N ALA A 47 -4.11 -3.32 -8.44
CA ALA A 47 -3.03 -3.97 -7.73
C ALA A 47 -3.17 -5.49 -7.80
N GLU A 48 -2.05 -6.17 -8.03
CA GLU A 48 -1.88 -7.61 -7.83
C GLU A 48 -0.88 -7.80 -6.69
N VAL A 49 -1.23 -8.66 -5.74
CA VAL A 49 -0.31 -9.09 -4.67
C VAL A 49 -0.05 -10.57 -4.85
N ARG A 50 1.23 -10.91 -5.02
CA ARG A 50 1.71 -12.28 -5.17
C ARG A 50 2.59 -12.64 -3.99
N VAL A 51 2.25 -13.72 -3.30
CA VAL A 51 3.08 -14.31 -2.25
C VAL A 51 3.79 -15.51 -2.84
N ASN A 52 5.12 -15.48 -2.85
CA ASN A 52 5.95 -16.55 -3.41
C ASN A 52 6.11 -17.71 -2.41
N ALA A 53 6.52 -18.89 -2.88
CA ALA A 53 6.63 -20.09 -2.05
C ALA A 53 7.58 -19.95 -0.84
N VAL A 54 8.56 -19.04 -0.92
CA VAL A 54 9.51 -18.74 0.17
C VAL A 54 9.02 -17.62 1.12
N GLY A 55 7.82 -17.08 0.90
CA GLY A 55 7.21 -16.04 1.73
C GLY A 55 7.50 -14.59 1.30
N THR A 56 8.33 -14.35 0.28
CA THR A 56 8.49 -13.01 -0.29
C THR A 56 7.21 -12.54 -1.00
N ILE A 57 7.00 -11.24 -1.06
CA ILE A 57 5.77 -10.65 -1.61
C ILE A 57 6.12 -9.69 -2.73
N GLU A 58 5.46 -9.84 -3.88
CA GLU A 58 5.52 -8.88 -4.98
C GLU A 58 4.17 -8.15 -5.08
N VAL A 59 4.22 -6.83 -5.16
CA VAL A 59 3.05 -5.98 -5.43
C VAL A 59 3.22 -5.33 -6.78
N LEU A 60 2.41 -5.76 -7.75
CA LEU A 60 2.34 -5.14 -9.06
C LEU A 60 1.23 -4.10 -9.02
N THR A 61 1.54 -2.86 -9.38
CA THR A 61 0.58 -1.74 -9.31
C THR A 61 0.54 -0.96 -10.61
N GLY A 62 -0.66 -0.47 -10.95
CA GLY A 62 -0.86 0.44 -12.06
C GLY A 62 -0.41 1.89 -11.78
N SER A 63 -0.08 2.24 -10.53
CA SER A 63 0.57 3.51 -10.18
C SER A 63 2.05 3.49 -10.57
N HIS A 64 2.59 4.61 -11.07
CA HIS A 64 3.98 4.68 -11.54
C HIS A 64 4.79 5.73 -10.77
N SER A 65 5.92 5.31 -10.21
CA SER A 65 6.82 6.19 -9.45
C SER A 65 7.65 7.07 -10.39
N HIS A 66 7.75 8.36 -10.05
CA HIS A 66 8.60 9.37 -10.67
C HIS A 66 9.48 10.10 -9.61
N GLY A 67 9.62 9.53 -8.39
CA GLY A 67 10.44 10.10 -7.30
C GLY A 67 9.72 10.30 -5.94
N GLN A 68 8.45 9.94 -5.84
CA GLN A 68 7.61 10.09 -4.64
C GLN A 68 7.77 8.97 -3.61
N GLY A 69 8.54 7.92 -3.93
CA GLY A 69 8.86 6.82 -3.02
C GLY A 69 7.74 5.79 -2.88
N HIS A 70 7.05 5.45 -3.97
CA HIS A 70 6.03 4.37 -3.96
C HIS A 70 6.63 3.04 -3.52
N GLU A 71 7.83 2.73 -4.00
CA GLU A 71 8.54 1.48 -3.73
C GLU A 71 8.72 1.26 -2.22
N THR A 72 8.99 2.34 -1.47
CA THR A 72 9.09 2.30 -0.01
C THR A 72 7.73 2.32 0.66
N THR A 73 6.89 3.30 0.33
CA THR A 73 5.62 3.55 1.04
C THR A 73 4.60 2.43 0.82
N PHE A 74 4.55 1.84 -0.36
CA PHE A 74 3.65 0.71 -0.64
C PHE A 74 4.18 -0.58 0.00
N ALA A 75 5.49 -0.78 0.08
CA ALA A 75 6.07 -1.92 0.79
C ALA A 75 5.82 -1.84 2.30
N GLN A 76 5.84 -0.63 2.87
CA GLN A 76 5.48 -0.41 4.28
C GLN A 76 4.04 -0.82 4.59
N LEU A 77 3.09 -0.60 3.67
CA LEU A 77 1.71 -1.04 3.83
C LEU A 77 1.61 -2.57 3.95
N VAL A 78 2.36 -3.31 3.12
CA VAL A 78 2.42 -4.78 3.19
C VAL A 78 3.09 -5.25 4.48
N THR A 79 4.21 -4.60 4.84
CA THR A 79 4.95 -4.87 6.08
C THR A 79 4.06 -4.68 7.31
N GLN A 80 3.28 -3.60 7.36
CA GLN A 80 2.34 -3.35 8.45
C GLN A 80 1.23 -4.41 8.50
N ARG A 81 0.80 -4.92 7.35
CA ARG A 81 -0.27 -5.90 7.27
C ARG A 81 0.15 -7.30 7.73
N PHE A 82 1.35 -7.75 7.35
CA PHE A 82 1.78 -9.14 7.60
C PHE A 82 2.98 -9.27 8.56
N GLY A 83 3.59 -8.15 8.97
CA GLY A 83 4.76 -8.14 9.85
C GLY A 83 6.03 -8.71 9.21
N VAL A 84 6.05 -8.90 7.88
CA VAL A 84 7.21 -9.39 7.15
C VAL A 84 8.28 -8.30 6.99
N PRO A 85 9.58 -8.65 6.90
CA PRO A 85 10.64 -7.67 6.65
C PRO A 85 10.41 -6.89 5.35
N ILE A 86 10.72 -5.59 5.34
CA ILE A 86 10.47 -4.72 4.17
C ILE A 86 11.27 -5.14 2.93
N ASP A 87 12.45 -5.73 3.11
CA ASP A 87 13.31 -6.28 2.06
C ASP A 87 12.75 -7.57 1.43
N SER A 88 11.77 -8.21 2.08
CA SER A 88 11.02 -9.33 1.50
C SER A 88 9.87 -8.89 0.60
N VAL A 89 9.61 -7.59 0.49
CA VAL A 89 8.54 -6.99 -0.33
C VAL A 89 9.14 -6.23 -1.51
N SER A 90 8.68 -6.53 -2.72
CA SER A 90 9.04 -5.77 -3.92
C SER A 90 7.81 -5.10 -4.54
N ILE A 91 8.00 -3.89 -5.03
CA ILE A 91 6.97 -3.13 -5.74
C ILE A 91 7.36 -3.07 -7.21
N VAL A 92 6.45 -3.48 -8.09
CA VAL A 92 6.64 -3.51 -9.54
C VAL A 92 5.65 -2.54 -10.18
N HIS A 93 6.15 -1.59 -10.96
CA HIS A 93 5.34 -0.64 -11.71
C HIS A 93 6.01 -0.17 -13.00
N GLY A 94 5.20 0.31 -13.95
CA GLY A 94 5.65 0.96 -15.18
C GLY A 94 5.87 0.04 -16.38
N ASP A 95 6.10 -1.25 -16.15
CA ASP A 95 6.20 -2.25 -17.20
C ASP A 95 4.82 -2.85 -17.50
N THR A 96 4.18 -2.40 -18.58
CA THR A 96 2.82 -2.80 -18.96
C THR A 96 2.70 -4.25 -19.42
N ASP A 97 3.81 -4.93 -19.70
CA ASP A 97 3.79 -6.38 -19.95
C ASP A 97 3.67 -7.17 -18.63
N LYS A 98 3.95 -6.53 -17.49
CA LYS A 98 3.88 -7.14 -16.15
C LYS A 98 2.70 -6.65 -15.33
N VAL A 99 2.42 -5.35 -15.34
CA VAL A 99 1.41 -4.78 -14.45
C VAL A 99 0.03 -4.72 -15.10
N GLN A 100 -0.99 -4.92 -14.28
CA GLN A 100 -2.36 -4.70 -14.71
C GLN A 100 -2.56 -3.24 -15.14
N MET A 101 -3.49 -3.01 -16.07
CA MET A 101 -3.87 -1.66 -16.49
C MET A 101 -4.22 -0.83 -15.25
N GLY A 102 -3.79 0.41 -15.24
CA GLY A 102 -4.01 1.37 -14.17
C GLY A 102 -4.16 2.77 -14.73
N MET A 103 -4.58 3.70 -13.89
CA MET A 103 -4.71 5.10 -14.31
C MET A 103 -3.45 5.90 -14.00
N GLY A 104 -2.45 5.32 -13.36
CA GLY A 104 -1.15 5.93 -13.16
C GLY A 104 -1.16 7.00 -12.07
N THR A 105 -0.10 7.80 -12.07
CA THR A 105 0.20 8.73 -10.99
C THR A 105 0.14 10.18 -11.43
N TYR A 106 -0.87 10.88 -10.91
CA TYR A 106 -1.12 12.32 -11.01
C TYR A 106 -2.22 12.68 -9.99
N GLY A 107 -2.59 13.96 -9.86
CA GLY A 107 -3.70 14.39 -8.99
C GLY A 107 -3.59 13.89 -7.55
N SER A 108 -2.35 13.69 -7.07
CA SER A 108 -2.03 13.13 -5.75
C SER A 108 -2.80 11.85 -5.41
N ARG A 109 -3.05 10.99 -6.42
CA ARG A 109 -4.00 9.87 -6.31
C ARG A 109 -3.41 8.54 -5.90
N SER A 110 -2.11 8.32 -6.03
CA SER A 110 -1.49 7.00 -5.79
C SER A 110 -1.70 6.53 -4.35
N GLY A 111 -1.76 7.45 -3.39
CA GLY A 111 -2.12 7.10 -2.02
C GLY A 111 -3.61 6.75 -1.89
N ALA A 112 -4.49 7.68 -2.23
CA ALA A 112 -5.93 7.51 -2.03
C ALA A 112 -6.57 6.40 -2.87
N VAL A 113 -6.05 6.12 -4.07
CA VAL A 113 -6.63 5.14 -5.00
C VAL A 113 -5.72 3.93 -5.17
N GLY A 114 -4.41 4.14 -5.36
CA GLY A 114 -3.44 3.07 -5.54
C GLY A 114 -3.25 2.21 -4.29
N MET A 115 -2.97 2.83 -3.13
CA MET A 115 -2.87 2.05 -1.89
C MET A 115 -4.20 1.39 -1.51
N SER A 116 -5.35 2.01 -1.84
CA SER A 116 -6.65 1.34 -1.65
C SER A 116 -6.82 0.10 -2.52
N ALA A 117 -6.30 0.09 -3.75
CA ALA A 117 -6.28 -1.12 -4.58
C ALA A 117 -5.38 -2.20 -3.96
N ILE A 118 -4.20 -1.82 -3.44
CA ILE A 118 -3.29 -2.73 -2.74
C ILE A 118 -3.96 -3.31 -1.49
N VAL A 119 -4.61 -2.48 -0.66
CA VAL A 119 -5.37 -2.94 0.52
C VAL A 119 -6.40 -3.99 0.13
N LYS A 120 -7.19 -3.76 -0.93
CA LYS A 120 -8.20 -4.72 -1.39
C LYS A 120 -7.57 -6.04 -1.87
N ALA A 121 -6.38 -6.00 -2.46
CA ALA A 121 -5.66 -7.21 -2.84
C ALA A 121 -5.10 -7.94 -1.61
N LEU A 122 -4.56 -7.19 -0.64
CA LEU A 122 -4.09 -7.71 0.64
C LEU A 122 -5.21 -8.38 1.44
N ASP A 123 -6.42 -7.82 1.46
CA ASP A 123 -7.57 -8.42 2.15
C ASP A 123 -7.88 -9.82 1.62
N LYS A 124 -7.75 -10.04 0.30
CA LYS A 124 -7.94 -11.35 -0.33
C LYS A 124 -6.81 -12.33 0.02
N VAL A 125 -5.57 -11.84 0.04
CA VAL A 125 -4.40 -12.65 0.42
C VAL A 125 -4.49 -13.06 1.89
N GLU A 126 -4.84 -12.12 2.78
CA GLU A 126 -5.01 -12.37 4.21
C GLU A 126 -6.10 -13.40 4.46
N ALA A 127 -7.28 -13.25 3.86
CA ALA A 127 -8.36 -14.23 4.00
C ALA A 127 -7.92 -15.64 3.58
N LYS A 128 -7.20 -15.77 2.46
CA LYS A 128 -6.67 -17.07 2.01
C LYS A 128 -5.61 -17.60 2.98
N ALA A 129 -4.70 -16.76 3.46
CA ALA A 129 -3.64 -17.14 4.39
C ALA A 129 -4.23 -17.63 5.72
N LYS A 130 -5.24 -16.94 6.26
CA LYS A 130 -5.96 -17.34 7.48
C LYS A 130 -6.63 -18.69 7.32
N LYS A 131 -7.32 -18.92 6.20
CA LYS A 131 -7.94 -20.22 5.91
C LYS A 131 -6.92 -21.38 5.87
N ILE A 132 -5.77 -21.15 5.24
CA ILE A 132 -4.69 -22.16 5.19
C ILE A 132 -4.13 -22.41 6.58
N ALA A 133 -3.83 -21.36 7.34
CA ALA A 133 -3.28 -21.50 8.68
C ALA A 133 -4.26 -22.15 9.66
N ALA A 134 -5.56 -21.84 9.57
CA ALA A 134 -6.61 -22.47 10.34
C ALA A 134 -6.63 -23.99 10.15
N HIS A 135 -6.53 -24.44 8.89
CA HIS A 135 -6.41 -25.86 8.55
C HIS A 135 -5.16 -26.49 9.16
N LEU A 136 -3.99 -25.86 8.99
CA LEU A 136 -2.72 -26.39 9.48
C LEU A 136 -2.59 -26.41 11.01
N LEU A 137 -3.22 -25.47 11.71
CA LEU A 137 -3.17 -25.33 13.17
C LEU A 137 -4.35 -26.03 13.87
N GLU A 138 -5.26 -26.62 13.08
CA GLU A 138 -6.52 -27.21 13.54
C GLU A 138 -7.28 -26.25 14.47
N ALA A 139 -7.52 -25.03 13.97
CA ALA A 139 -8.17 -23.95 14.69
C ALA A 139 -9.28 -23.29 13.84
N ASP A 140 -10.15 -22.52 14.48
CA ASP A 140 -11.14 -21.73 13.76
C ASP A 140 -10.48 -20.59 12.98
N GLU A 141 -10.97 -20.28 11.78
CA GLU A 141 -10.44 -19.20 10.94
C GLU A 141 -10.55 -17.82 11.62
N GLY A 142 -11.62 -17.60 12.41
CA GLY A 142 -11.85 -16.36 13.15
C GLY A 142 -10.87 -16.13 14.30
N ASP A 143 -10.22 -17.19 14.78
CA ASP A 143 -9.19 -17.11 15.82
C ASP A 143 -7.79 -16.86 15.25
N ILE A 144 -7.63 -16.87 13.92
CA ILE A 144 -6.32 -16.66 13.29
C ILE A 144 -5.97 -15.18 13.20
N VAL A 145 -4.80 -14.83 13.72
CA VAL A 145 -4.18 -13.50 13.63
C VAL A 145 -2.85 -13.56 12.88
N ILE A 146 -2.50 -12.49 12.17
CA ILE A 146 -1.20 -12.34 11.51
C ILE A 146 -0.48 -11.16 12.15
N GLU A 147 0.68 -11.43 12.74
CA GLU A 147 1.49 -10.41 13.41
C GLU A 147 2.96 -10.84 13.46
N ASN A 148 3.87 -9.88 13.40
CA ASN A 148 5.31 -10.12 13.52
C ASN A 148 5.87 -11.16 12.54
N GLY A 149 5.31 -11.27 11.33
CA GLY A 149 5.77 -12.22 10.31
C GLY A 149 5.31 -13.66 10.57
N GLU A 150 4.34 -13.86 11.46
CA GLU A 150 3.81 -15.14 11.86
C GLU A 150 2.27 -15.14 11.79
N VAL A 151 1.71 -16.33 11.62
CA VAL A 151 0.27 -16.58 11.69
C VAL A 151 -0.01 -17.42 12.93
N LYS A 152 -0.92 -16.98 13.79
CA LYS A 152 -1.12 -17.54 15.15
C LYS A 152 -2.59 -17.78 15.46
N VAL A 153 -2.85 -18.70 16.39
CA VAL A 153 -4.17 -18.83 17.02
C VAL A 153 -4.22 -17.93 18.25
N ALA A 154 -5.16 -16.97 18.28
CA ALA A 154 -5.29 -15.99 19.33
C ALA A 154 -5.44 -16.64 20.72
N GLY A 155 -4.70 -16.13 21.71
CA GLY A 155 -4.75 -16.63 23.08
C GLY A 155 -4.02 -17.95 23.34
N THR A 156 -3.24 -18.45 22.38
CA THR A 156 -2.45 -19.70 22.51
C THR A 156 -0.98 -19.49 22.11
N ASP A 157 -0.17 -20.54 22.23
CA ASP A 157 1.20 -20.62 21.74
C ASP A 157 1.32 -21.22 20.31
N LYS A 158 0.20 -21.65 19.70
CA LYS A 158 0.17 -22.19 18.34
C LYS A 158 0.46 -21.11 17.30
N SER A 159 1.50 -21.32 16.51
CA SER A 159 1.92 -20.40 15.46
C SER A 159 2.62 -21.09 14.30
N LEU A 160 2.60 -20.45 13.13
CA LEU A 160 3.37 -20.80 11.95
C LEU A 160 4.10 -19.56 11.45
N PRO A 161 5.39 -19.65 11.10
CA PRO A 161 6.05 -18.61 10.34
C PRO A 161 5.33 -18.34 9.01
N TRP A 162 5.27 -17.09 8.56
CA TRP A 162 4.62 -16.69 7.32
C TRP A 162 5.03 -17.55 6.11
N PHE A 163 6.32 -17.86 5.99
CA PHE A 163 6.83 -18.67 4.87
C PHE A 163 6.25 -20.09 4.83
N GLN A 164 5.87 -20.66 5.99
CA GLN A 164 5.28 -22.01 6.02
C GLN A 164 3.85 -21.99 5.48
N VAL A 165 3.07 -20.96 5.82
CA VAL A 165 1.73 -20.74 5.25
C VAL A 165 1.82 -20.52 3.74
N ALA A 166 2.81 -19.71 3.31
CA ALA A 166 3.09 -19.51 1.90
C ALA A 166 3.41 -20.85 1.19
N LEU A 167 4.39 -21.61 1.69
CA LEU A 167 4.80 -22.89 1.10
C LEU A 167 3.66 -23.91 1.05
N ALA A 168 2.87 -24.02 2.12
CA ALA A 168 1.71 -24.91 2.16
C ALA A 168 0.69 -24.60 1.06
N SER A 169 0.55 -23.32 0.68
CA SER A 169 -0.34 -22.91 -0.41
C SER A 169 0.11 -23.40 -1.80
N TYR A 170 1.39 -23.76 -1.97
CA TYR A 170 1.96 -24.27 -3.21
C TYR A 170 2.01 -25.79 -3.26
N THR A 171 2.27 -26.45 -2.12
CA THR A 171 2.36 -27.92 -2.08
C THR A 171 0.99 -28.58 -1.99
N ALA A 172 0.07 -28.02 -1.19
CA ALA A 172 -1.30 -28.50 -1.06
C ALA A 172 -1.43 -30.02 -0.82
N HIS A 173 -0.48 -30.61 -0.08
CA HIS A 173 -0.48 -32.05 0.18
C HIS A 173 -1.53 -32.47 1.22
N ASN A 174 -1.95 -31.53 2.07
CA ASN A 174 -2.80 -31.78 3.23
C ASN A 174 -3.95 -30.77 3.27
#